data_AF-A0A8J8PPY6-F1
#
_entry.id   AF-A0A8J8PPY6-F1
#
_cell.length_a   1.000
_cell.length_b   1.000
_cell.length_c   1.000
_cell.angle_alpha   90.00
_cell.angle_beta   90.00
_cell.angle_gamma   90.00
#
_symmetry.space_group_name_H-M   'P 1'
#
loop_
_entity.id
_entity.type
_entity.pdbx_description
1 polymer ?
#
loop_
_entity_poly.entity_id
_entity_poly.type
_entity_poly.pdbx_seq_one_letter_code
_entity_poly.pdbx_strand_id
1 'polypeptide(L)'
;NNPLAFPAFKINEKIFGEITIYDNPLNPFSHSFSYFDDEGVRTRKKELIGDGIIINYLGTLTSKFGNAGNARGLLPKPDYFTLEFKTGDWKLDEMIQESKGSYLAIGVKRSEMVQNSVRIYPRSVIKVGEGRVFIREVAIPLQDLLSIDAITRETKGVL
;
A
#
# COMPACT_ATOMS: atom_id res chain seq x y z
N ASN A 1 -7.67 23.17 -5.14
CA ASN A 1 -6.75 22.15 -5.68
C ASN A 1 -5.83 22.82 -6.68
N ASN A 2 -4.53 22.88 -6.40
CA ASN A 2 -3.57 23.57 -7.26
C ASN A 2 -3.22 22.65 -8.45
N PRO A 3 -3.59 23.00 -9.70
CA PRO A 3 -3.25 22.20 -10.89
C PRO A 3 -1.74 22.12 -11.17
N LEU A 4 -0.92 22.80 -10.37
CA LEU A 4 0.54 22.78 -10.42
C LEU A 4 1.18 21.87 -9.35
N ALA A 5 0.39 21.10 -8.59
CA ALA A 5 0.94 20.19 -7.59
C ALA A 5 1.74 19.07 -8.29
N PHE A 6 3.06 19.11 -8.10
CA PHE A 6 3.94 18.02 -8.49
C PHE A 6 3.72 16.82 -7.57
N PRO A 7 3.94 15.58 -8.06
CA PRO A 7 3.99 14.40 -7.21
C PRO A 7 4.97 14.61 -6.04
N ALA A 8 4.58 14.13 -4.86
CA ALA A 8 5.42 14.23 -3.65
C ALA A 8 6.73 13.46 -3.79
N PHE A 9 6.70 12.36 -4.55
CA PHE A 9 7.86 11.53 -4.89
C PHE A 9 8.11 11.56 -6.39
N LYS A 10 9.36 11.39 -6.80
CA LYS A 10 9.78 11.38 -8.20
C LYS A 10 9.86 9.95 -8.73
N ILE A 11 9.61 9.76 -10.02
CA ILE A 11 9.98 8.52 -10.72
C ILE A 11 11.47 8.28 -10.50
N ASN A 12 11.85 7.01 -10.29
CA ASN A 12 13.19 6.54 -9.95
C ASN A 12 13.67 6.91 -8.53
N GLU A 13 12.82 7.48 -7.68
CA GLU A 13 13.13 7.68 -6.25
C GLU A 13 12.90 6.37 -5.47
N LYS A 14 13.86 5.99 -4.62
CA LYS A 14 13.72 4.84 -3.71
C LYS A 14 13.11 5.28 -2.38
N ILE A 15 11.94 4.75 -2.05
CA ILE A 15 11.15 5.15 -0.87
C ILE A 15 10.81 3.99 0.07
N PHE A 16 11.04 2.75 -0.34
CA PHE A 16 10.85 1.54 0.47
C PHE A 16 12.09 0.62 0.39
N GLY A 17 12.10 -0.40 1.25
CA GLY A 17 12.90 -1.62 1.04
C GLY A 17 12.48 -2.37 -0.24
N GLU A 18 12.80 -3.65 -0.36
CA GLU A 18 12.50 -4.47 -1.56
C GLU A 18 11.01 -4.82 -1.65
N ILE A 19 10.19 -3.81 -1.93
CA ILE A 19 8.73 -3.89 -2.00
C ILE A 19 8.27 -3.52 -3.39
N THR A 20 7.42 -4.37 -3.96
CA THR A 20 6.73 -4.06 -5.21
C THR A 20 5.23 -3.93 -4.96
N ILE A 21 4.63 -2.81 -5.39
CA ILE A 21 3.22 -2.47 -5.21
C ILE A 21 2.58 -2.22 -6.57
N TYR A 22 1.44 -2.87 -6.79
CA TYR A 22 0.60 -2.70 -7.96
C TYR A 22 -0.72 -2.02 -7.59
N ASP A 23 -1.25 -1.23 -8.52
CA ASP A 23 -2.70 -0.99 -8.59
C ASP A 23 -3.30 -1.97 -9.62
N ASN A 24 -4.27 -2.77 -9.20
CA ASN A 24 -4.90 -3.81 -10.01
C ASN A 24 -6.44 -3.66 -10.05
N PRO A 25 -6.97 -2.87 -10.99
CA PRO A 25 -8.42 -2.71 -11.17
C PRO A 25 -9.11 -3.98 -11.71
N LEU A 26 -8.34 -4.96 -12.18
CA LEU A 26 -8.84 -6.19 -12.81
C LEU A 26 -8.76 -7.41 -11.87
N ASN A 27 -8.56 -7.20 -10.57
CA ASN A 27 -8.62 -8.27 -9.58
C ASN A 27 -10.08 -8.72 -9.38
N PRO A 28 -10.47 -9.94 -9.78
CA PRO A 28 -11.86 -10.39 -9.74
C PRO A 28 -12.41 -10.56 -8.31
N PHE A 29 -11.55 -10.57 -7.29
CA PHE A 29 -11.93 -10.66 -5.88
C PHE A 29 -12.02 -9.28 -5.20
N SER A 30 -11.68 -8.20 -5.91
CA SER A 30 -11.74 -6.85 -5.33
C SER A 30 -13.12 -6.22 -5.48
N HIS A 31 -13.57 -5.56 -4.41
CA HIS A 31 -14.76 -4.71 -4.44
C HIS A 31 -14.60 -3.51 -5.38
N SER A 32 -13.36 -3.13 -5.70
CA SER A 32 -13.02 -2.07 -6.65
C SER A 32 -12.77 -2.60 -8.06
N PHE A 33 -13.20 -3.81 -8.40
CA PHE A 33 -13.06 -4.33 -9.76
C PHE A 33 -13.75 -3.42 -10.77
N SER A 34 -13.02 -3.01 -11.81
CA SER A 34 -13.60 -2.26 -12.93
C SER A 34 -12.76 -2.35 -14.19
N TYR A 35 -13.43 -2.54 -15.33
CA TYR A 35 -12.82 -2.49 -16.66
C TYR A 35 -12.56 -1.07 -17.18
N PHE A 36 -13.30 -0.09 -16.66
CA PHE A 36 -13.21 1.32 -17.05
C PHE A 36 -13.20 2.20 -15.81
N ASP A 37 -12.46 3.29 -15.84
CA ASP A 37 -12.51 4.30 -14.78
C ASP A 37 -13.71 5.24 -14.96
N ASP A 38 -13.88 6.20 -14.04
CA ASP A 38 -15.05 7.09 -14.04
C ASP A 38 -15.03 8.12 -15.20
N GLU A 39 -13.97 8.14 -16.02
CA GLU A 39 -13.86 8.90 -17.27
C GLU A 39 -14.07 8.02 -18.52
N GLY A 40 -14.38 6.73 -18.35
CA GLY A 40 -14.56 5.78 -19.44
C GLY A 40 -13.24 5.26 -20.03
N VAL A 41 -12.10 5.49 -19.38
CA VAL A 41 -10.80 4.99 -19.84
C VAL A 41 -10.60 3.56 -19.39
N ARG A 42 -10.13 2.69 -20.30
CA ARG A 42 -9.85 1.29 -19.97
C ARG A 42 -8.77 1.20 -18.88
N THR A 43 -9.10 0.51 -17.80
CA THR A 43 -8.18 0.27 -16.68
C THR A 43 -7.13 -0.77 -17.04
N ARG A 44 -6.02 -0.79 -16.31
CA ARG A 44 -4.96 -1.80 -16.43
C ARG A 44 -4.22 -1.96 -15.13
N LYS A 45 -3.65 -3.14 -14.88
CA LYS A 45 -2.70 -3.34 -13.79
C LYS A 45 -1.47 -2.44 -14.02
N LYS A 46 -1.11 -1.64 -13.02
CA LYS A 46 0.03 -0.72 -13.05
C LYS A 46 0.97 -1.06 -11.89
N GLU A 47 2.24 -1.24 -12.19
CA GLU A 47 3.28 -1.26 -11.17
C GLU A 47 3.57 0.18 -10.76
N LEU A 48 3.22 0.54 -9.52
CA LEU A 48 3.42 1.88 -8.98
C LEU A 48 4.81 1.99 -8.37
N ILE A 49 5.20 0.96 -7.63
CA ILE A 49 6.49 0.84 -6.96
C ILE A 49 7.06 -0.53 -7.33
N GLY A 50 8.32 -0.56 -7.77
CA GLY A 50 9.07 -1.77 -8.13
C GLY A 50 10.37 -1.81 -7.34
N ASP A 51 10.57 -2.85 -6.54
CA ASP A 51 11.73 -3.02 -5.62
C ASP A 51 12.06 -1.76 -4.80
N GLY A 52 11.00 -1.10 -4.32
CA GLY A 52 11.03 0.10 -3.49
C GLY A 52 11.20 1.41 -4.25
N ILE A 53 11.27 1.36 -5.59
CA ILE A 53 11.49 2.51 -6.46
C ILE A 53 10.16 2.94 -7.09
N ILE A 54 9.87 4.24 -7.14
CA ILE A 54 8.69 4.76 -7.85
C ILE A 54 8.83 4.51 -9.37
N ILE A 55 7.93 3.72 -9.94
CA ILE A 55 7.92 3.36 -11.37
C ILE A 55 6.83 4.12 -12.14
N ASN A 56 5.65 4.32 -11.54
CA ASN A 56 4.54 5.02 -12.19
C ASN A 56 3.75 5.89 -11.21
N TYR A 57 3.00 6.84 -11.79
CA TYR A 57 1.93 7.55 -11.10
C TYR A 57 0.56 7.11 -11.62
N LEU A 58 -0.45 7.27 -10.76
CA LEU A 58 -1.85 7.21 -11.13
C LEU A 58 -2.20 8.45 -11.98
N GLY A 59 -3.11 8.29 -12.94
CA GLY A 59 -3.49 9.38 -13.84
C GLY A 59 -4.94 9.31 -14.33
N THR A 60 -5.46 10.48 -14.69
CA THR A 60 -6.73 10.74 -15.38
C THR A 60 -6.44 11.20 -16.81
N LEU A 61 -7.46 11.45 -17.63
CA LEU A 61 -7.32 12.09 -18.94
C LEU A 61 -6.66 13.48 -18.87
N THR A 62 -6.84 14.18 -17.74
CA THR A 62 -6.36 15.57 -17.56
C THR A 62 -5.09 15.66 -16.71
N SER A 63 -4.58 14.52 -16.24
CA SER A 63 -3.37 14.48 -15.42
C SER A 63 -2.12 14.84 -16.24
N LYS A 64 -1.29 15.71 -15.69
CA LYS A 64 0.03 16.03 -16.25
C LYS A 64 1.03 14.86 -16.10
N PHE A 65 0.86 14.05 -15.06
CA PHE A 65 1.73 12.94 -14.70
C PHE A 65 0.93 11.65 -14.59
N GLY A 66 1.55 10.52 -14.92
CA GLY A 66 0.87 9.23 -14.96
C GLY A 66 -0.01 9.08 -16.18
N ASN A 67 -0.24 7.84 -16.57
CA ASN A 67 -1.15 7.54 -17.68
C ASN A 67 -2.59 7.40 -17.17
N ALA A 68 -3.56 7.77 -17.99
CA ALA A 68 -4.99 7.62 -17.69
C ALA A 68 -5.42 6.16 -17.36
N GLY A 69 -6.60 6.00 -16.77
CA GLY A 69 -7.14 4.72 -16.28
C GLY A 69 -7.18 4.59 -14.75
N ASN A 70 -7.16 5.70 -14.02
CA ASN A 70 -7.26 5.80 -12.55
C ASN A 70 -8.21 6.91 -12.09
N ALA A 71 -9.13 7.35 -12.95
CA ALA A 71 -10.04 8.42 -12.63
C ALA A 71 -11.16 7.94 -11.68
N ARG A 72 -11.31 8.60 -10.54
CA ARG A 72 -12.32 8.25 -9.53
C ARG A 72 -13.14 9.48 -9.09
N GLY A 73 -14.46 9.30 -9.00
CA GLY A 73 -15.44 10.29 -8.54
C GLY A 73 -16.05 11.16 -9.62
N LEU A 74 -17.10 11.91 -9.25
CA LEU A 74 -17.86 12.80 -10.16
C LEU A 74 -17.01 13.93 -10.76
N LEU A 75 -16.08 14.45 -9.96
CA LEU A 75 -15.01 15.34 -10.42
C LEU A 75 -13.73 14.52 -10.39
N PRO A 76 -13.38 13.83 -11.49
CA PRO A 76 -12.43 12.75 -11.43
C PRO A 76 -11.05 13.22 -10.99
N LYS A 77 -10.45 12.46 -10.08
CA LYS A 77 -9.06 12.63 -9.65
C LYS A 77 -8.32 11.29 -9.75
N PRO A 78 -6.99 11.30 -9.90
CA PRO A 78 -6.22 10.07 -9.81
C PRO A 78 -6.40 9.44 -8.43
N ASP A 79 -6.88 8.20 -8.40
CA ASP A 79 -6.96 7.39 -7.19
C ASP A 79 -6.83 5.89 -7.57
N TYR A 80 -6.48 5.06 -6.60
CA TYR A 80 -6.25 3.63 -6.82
C TYR A 80 -7.58 2.86 -6.84
N PHE A 81 -7.56 1.64 -7.39
CA PHE A 81 -8.67 0.69 -7.27
C PHE A 81 -8.35 -0.37 -6.22
N THR A 82 -7.29 -1.16 -6.46
CA THR A 82 -6.89 -2.26 -5.57
C THR A 82 -5.38 -2.26 -5.46
N LEU A 83 -4.85 -1.93 -4.29
CA LEU A 83 -3.41 -2.03 -4.05
C LEU A 83 -3.04 -3.47 -3.67
N GLU A 84 -2.10 -4.02 -4.41
CA GLU A 84 -1.57 -5.37 -4.22
C GLU A 84 -0.07 -5.30 -3.97
N PHE A 85 0.43 -6.08 -3.01
CA PHE A 85 1.86 -6.30 -2.84
C PHE A 85 2.29 -7.54 -3.64
N LYS A 86 3.47 -7.48 -4.24
CA LYS A 86 4.17 -8.70 -4.65
C LYS A 86 4.50 -9.49 -3.38
N THR A 87 4.14 -10.76 -3.35
CA THR A 87 4.49 -11.67 -2.26
C THR A 87 6.01 -11.85 -2.19
N GLY A 88 6.54 -11.97 -0.97
CA GLY A 88 7.94 -12.35 -0.77
C GLY A 88 8.08 -13.87 -0.62
N ASP A 89 9.22 -14.29 -0.07
CA ASP A 89 9.58 -15.71 0.02
C ASP A 89 9.43 -16.29 1.43
N TRP A 90 9.26 -15.44 2.44
CA TRP A 90 9.26 -15.84 3.85
C TRP A 90 7.95 -16.52 4.24
N LYS A 91 7.99 -17.58 5.05
CA LYS A 91 6.76 -18.08 5.71
C LYS A 91 6.40 -17.19 6.88
N LEU A 92 5.10 -17.02 7.15
CA LEU A 92 4.66 -16.20 8.26
C LEU A 92 5.19 -16.72 9.61
N ASP A 93 5.18 -18.05 9.79
CA ASP A 93 5.69 -18.67 11.01
C ASP A 93 7.21 -18.45 11.19
N GLU A 94 7.99 -18.45 10.10
CA GLU A 94 9.43 -18.15 10.13
C GLU A 94 9.65 -16.71 10.59
N MET A 95 8.92 -15.75 10.01
CA MET A 95 8.99 -14.33 10.40
C MET A 95 8.67 -14.13 11.89
N ILE A 96 7.65 -14.82 12.42
CA ILE A 96 7.27 -14.73 13.84
C ILE A 96 8.35 -15.34 14.74
N GLN A 97 8.93 -16.49 14.34
CA GLN A 97 9.97 -17.17 15.12
C GLN A 97 11.29 -16.39 15.20
N GLU A 98 11.67 -15.71 14.13
CA GLU A 98 12.88 -14.87 14.11
C GLU A 98 12.68 -13.54 14.83
N SER A 99 11.44 -13.07 14.93
CA SER A 99 11.09 -11.79 15.58
C SER A 99 10.72 -11.96 17.06
N LYS A 100 11.49 -12.71 17.85
CA LYS A 100 11.20 -12.91 19.29
C LYS A 100 11.22 -11.59 20.05
N GLY A 101 10.24 -11.37 20.93
CA GLY A 101 10.08 -10.12 21.67
C GLY A 101 9.49 -8.97 20.85
N SER A 102 9.17 -9.17 19.57
CA SER A 102 8.50 -8.20 18.72
C SER A 102 6.99 -8.12 19.00
N TYR A 103 6.33 -7.16 18.35
CA TYR A 103 4.89 -6.97 18.40
C TYR A 103 4.26 -7.34 17.06
N LEU A 104 3.36 -8.33 17.08
CA LEU A 104 2.51 -8.69 15.95
C LEU A 104 1.20 -7.93 16.04
N ALA A 105 1.02 -6.92 15.18
CA ALA A 105 -0.23 -6.20 15.00
C ALA A 105 -1.17 -6.97 14.05
N ILE A 106 -2.35 -7.36 14.55
CA ILE A 106 -3.32 -8.16 13.79
C ILE A 106 -4.54 -7.30 13.47
N GLY A 107 -4.71 -7.04 12.17
CA GLY A 107 -5.80 -6.24 11.63
C GLY A 107 -5.68 -4.75 11.99
N VAL A 108 -6.34 -3.91 11.18
CA VAL A 108 -6.33 -2.45 11.35
C VAL A 108 -7.76 -1.96 11.43
N LYS A 109 -8.10 -1.20 12.48
CA LYS A 109 -9.42 -0.55 12.62
C LYS A 109 -9.48 0.74 11.80
N ARG A 110 -8.38 1.49 11.78
CA ARG A 110 -8.18 2.74 11.06
C ARG A 110 -6.69 2.92 10.81
N SER A 111 -6.35 3.55 9.68
CA SER A 111 -5.04 4.11 9.43
C SER A 111 -5.18 5.55 8.95
N GLU A 112 -4.13 6.34 9.15
CA GLU A 112 -4.05 7.70 8.63
C GLU A 112 -2.61 8.16 8.48
N MET A 113 -2.39 9.14 7.59
CA MET A 113 -1.10 9.84 7.52
C MET A 113 -1.15 11.05 8.45
N VAL A 114 -0.22 11.15 9.38
CA VAL A 114 -0.02 12.33 10.23
C VAL A 114 1.40 12.82 10.05
N GLN A 115 1.55 14.01 9.45
CA GLN A 115 2.84 14.60 9.10
C GLN A 115 3.69 13.60 8.28
N ASN A 116 4.85 13.17 8.81
CA ASN A 116 5.75 12.23 8.16
C ASN A 116 5.64 10.81 8.74
N SER A 117 4.44 10.40 9.18
CA SER A 117 4.20 9.09 9.78
C SER A 117 2.87 8.48 9.37
N VAL A 118 2.85 7.16 9.19
CA VAL A 118 1.61 6.37 9.11
C VAL A 118 1.22 5.98 10.52
N ARG A 119 -0.01 6.32 10.92
CA ARG A 119 -0.62 5.88 12.18
C ARG A 119 -1.52 4.70 11.89
N ILE A 120 -1.34 3.62 12.65
CA ILE A 120 -2.13 2.40 12.57
C ILE A 120 -2.78 2.17 13.92
N TYR A 121 -4.10 1.97 13.90
CA TYR A 121 -4.89 1.61 15.08
C TYR A 121 -5.23 0.11 15.00
N PRO A 122 -4.43 -0.78 15.61
CA PRO A 122 -4.57 -2.23 15.42
C PRO A 122 -5.85 -2.78 16.06
N ARG A 123 -6.35 -3.91 15.55
CA ARG A 123 -7.48 -4.61 16.18
C ARG A 123 -7.05 -5.36 17.44
N SER A 124 -5.91 -6.04 17.36
CA SER A 124 -5.25 -6.73 18.48
C SER A 124 -3.75 -6.66 18.28
N VAL A 125 -2.98 -6.70 19.37
CA VAL A 125 -1.53 -6.86 19.31
C VAL A 125 -1.10 -8.03 20.19
N ILE A 126 -0.15 -8.82 19.70
CA ILE A 126 0.49 -9.90 20.45
C ILE A 126 1.96 -9.54 20.59
N LYS A 127 2.48 -9.55 21.81
CA LYS A 127 3.92 -9.57 22.03
C LYS A 127 4.40 -11.02 21.92
N VAL A 128 5.26 -11.28 20.94
CA VAL A 128 5.69 -12.64 20.59
C VAL A 128 6.39 -13.27 21.79
N GLY A 129 5.82 -14.36 22.31
CA GLY A 129 6.29 -15.06 23.51
C GLY A 129 5.61 -14.66 24.83
N GLU A 130 4.88 -13.55 24.87
CA GLU A 130 4.24 -13.03 26.10
C GLU A 130 2.71 -12.96 26.00
N GLY A 131 2.14 -13.05 24.80
CA GLY A 131 0.69 -13.07 24.59
C GLY A 131 0.12 -11.70 24.22
N ARG A 132 -1.19 -11.52 24.44
CA ARG A 132 -1.91 -10.31 24.00
C ARG A 132 -1.55 -9.10 24.86
N VAL A 133 -1.33 -7.97 24.21
CA VAL A 133 -1.05 -6.68 24.84
C VAL A 133 -1.97 -5.60 24.29
N PHE A 134 -2.22 -4.57 25.09
CA PHE A 134 -3.00 -3.42 24.66
C PHE A 134 -2.08 -2.34 24.07
N ILE A 135 -2.17 -2.14 22.75
CA ILE A 135 -1.54 -1.03 22.05
C ILE A 135 -2.65 -0.26 21.33
N ARG A 136 -2.81 1.01 21.69
CA ARG A 136 -3.83 1.88 21.09
C ARG A 136 -3.48 2.26 19.66
N GLU A 137 -2.21 2.59 19.43
CA GLU A 137 -1.71 3.20 18.21
C GLU A 137 -0.26 2.78 17.98
N VAL A 138 0.08 2.48 16.72
CA VAL A 138 1.44 2.30 16.25
C VAL A 138 1.75 3.43 15.28
N ALA A 139 2.85 4.14 15.54
CA ALA A 139 3.34 5.20 14.68
C ALA A 139 4.55 4.69 13.90
N ILE A 140 4.46 4.71 12.58
CA ILE A 140 5.54 4.30 11.69
C ILE A 140 5.99 5.55 10.90
N PRO A 141 7.12 6.17 11.26
CA PRO A 141 7.74 7.22 10.45
C PRO A 141 7.96 6.76 9.00
N LEU A 142 7.74 7.63 8.02
CA LEU A 142 7.89 7.25 6.60
C LEU A 142 9.31 6.76 6.27
N GLN A 143 10.32 7.33 6.91
CA GLN A 143 11.72 6.93 6.74
C GLN A 143 11.99 5.49 7.24
N ASP A 144 11.21 4.98 8.19
CA ASP A 144 11.35 3.63 8.73
C ASP A 144 10.72 2.59 7.80
N LEU A 145 9.97 3.01 6.78
CA LEU A 145 9.45 2.09 5.75
C LEU A 145 10.58 1.53 4.86
N LEU A 146 11.78 2.12 4.93
CA LEU A 146 12.99 1.57 4.32
C LEU A 146 13.53 0.34 5.06
N SER A 147 13.18 0.15 6.34
CA SER A 147 13.63 -1.01 7.13
C SER A 147 12.66 -2.19 7.08
N ILE A 148 11.83 -2.29 6.03
CA ILE A 148 11.03 -3.47 5.78
C ILE A 148 11.94 -4.55 5.20
N ASP A 149 12.20 -5.58 5.99
CA ASP A 149 13.20 -6.62 5.68
C ASP A 149 12.60 -7.88 5.04
N ALA A 150 11.31 -8.14 5.23
CA ALA A 150 10.67 -9.36 4.76
C ALA A 150 9.18 -9.18 4.46
N ILE A 151 8.72 -9.86 3.41
CA ILE A 151 7.31 -10.00 3.04
C ILE A 151 7.00 -11.49 3.01
N THR A 152 5.85 -11.88 3.57
CA THR A 152 5.43 -13.27 3.54
C THR A 152 5.02 -13.73 2.13
N ARG A 153 5.25 -15.00 1.82
CA ARG A 153 4.72 -15.68 0.63
C ARG A 153 3.23 -16.00 0.72
N GLU A 154 2.66 -15.92 1.92
CA GLU A 154 1.26 -16.25 2.17
C GLU A 154 0.35 -15.09 1.78
N THR A 155 -0.65 -15.36 0.94
CA THR A 155 -1.70 -14.40 0.61
C THR A 155 -2.96 -14.73 1.38
N LYS A 156 -3.47 -13.76 2.14
CA LYS A 156 -4.85 -13.78 2.62
C LYS A 156 -5.63 -12.73 1.85
N GLY A 157 -6.38 -13.18 0.84
CA GLY A 157 -7.39 -12.33 0.22
C GLY A 157 -8.41 -11.96 1.29
N VAL A 158 -8.62 -10.65 1.50
CA VAL A 158 -9.76 -10.19 2.29
C VAL A 158 -10.98 -10.36 1.39
N LEU A 159 -11.68 -11.50 1.57
CA LEU A 159 -13.06 -11.66 1.11
C LEU A 159 -13.98 -10.88 2.05
#